data_AF-A0A7L0PYN4-F1
#
_entry.id   AF-A0A7L0PYN4-F1
#
_cell.length_a   1.000
_cell.length_b   1.000
_cell.length_c   1.000
_cell.angle_alpha   90.00
_cell.angle_beta   90.00
_cell.angle_gamma   90.00
#
_symmetry.space_group_name_H-M   'P 1'
#
loop_
_entity.id
_entity.type
_entity.pdbx_description
1 polymer ?
#
loop_
_entity_poly.entity_id
_entity_poly.type
_entity_poly.pdbx_seq_one_letter_code
_entity_poly.pdbx_strand_id
1 'polypeptide(L)'
;ARAGIISTVEVLKVMEAFVNEPNYTVWSDLSCNLGILSTLLSHTDFYEEIQVFVKDVFSPIGERLGWDPKPGEGHLDALLRGLVLGKLGKAGHKATLEEARRRFKDHVEGKHVLSADLRSPVYVTILKHGDSTTLDTMLKLHKQADMQEEKNRIERVLGAISQPELIQKVLTFALSEEVRPQDTVSVIGGVAGGSKQGRKAAWKFVRDNWEELYNRYQGGFLISRLIKV
;
A
#
# COMPACT_ATOMS: atom_id res chain seq x y z
N ALA A 1 3.73 -16.58 -18.47
CA ALA A 1 4.91 -15.70 -18.55
C ALA A 1 6.08 -16.18 -17.69
N ARG A 2 5.95 -16.30 -16.35
CA ARG A 2 7.10 -16.61 -15.48
C ARG A 2 7.81 -17.93 -15.80
N ALA A 3 7.08 -18.95 -16.25
CA ALA A 3 7.64 -20.23 -16.68
C ALA A 3 8.22 -20.21 -18.12
N GLY A 4 8.29 -19.05 -18.78
CA GLY A 4 8.80 -18.91 -20.16
C GLY A 4 7.85 -19.38 -21.26
N ILE A 5 6.64 -19.85 -20.93
CA ILE A 5 5.69 -20.45 -21.90
C ILE A 5 5.04 -19.39 -22.81
N ILE A 6 4.78 -18.19 -22.29
CA ILE A 6 4.23 -17.04 -23.03
C ILE A 6 5.01 -15.79 -22.66
N SER A 7 4.96 -14.76 -23.48
CA SER A 7 5.63 -13.48 -23.21
C SER A 7 4.94 -12.67 -22.10
N THR A 8 5.69 -11.80 -21.43
CA THR A 8 5.09 -10.82 -20.50
C THR A 8 4.22 -9.81 -21.25
N VAL A 9 4.53 -9.52 -22.52
CA VAL A 9 3.73 -8.62 -23.38
C VAL A 9 2.31 -9.16 -23.56
N GLU A 10 2.14 -10.46 -23.78
CA GLU A 10 0.82 -11.09 -23.88
C GLU A 10 0.03 -10.95 -22.57
N VAL A 11 0.70 -11.06 -21.41
CA VAL A 11 0.05 -10.84 -20.11
C VAL A 11 -0.47 -9.41 -19.97
N LEU A 12 0.31 -8.42 -20.40
CA LEU A 12 -0.12 -7.02 -20.37
C LEU A 12 -1.33 -6.76 -21.29
N LYS A 13 -1.32 -7.33 -22.50
CA LYS A 13 -2.49 -7.26 -23.42
C LYS A 13 -3.74 -7.91 -22.83
N VAL A 14 -3.58 -9.03 -22.14
CA VAL A 14 -4.68 -9.69 -21.43
C VAL A 14 -5.23 -8.79 -20.33
N MET A 15 -4.37 -8.11 -19.56
CA MET A 15 -4.81 -7.15 -18.53
C MET A 15 -5.67 -6.01 -19.10
N GLU A 16 -5.32 -5.49 -20.28
CA GLU A 16 -6.12 -4.46 -20.97
C GLU A 16 -7.51 -4.96 -21.36
N ALA A 17 -7.66 -6.24 -21.71
CA ALA A 17 -8.96 -6.82 -22.05
C ALA A 17 -9.91 -6.93 -20.84
N PHE A 18 -9.38 -6.92 -19.61
CA PHE A 18 -10.17 -7.01 -18.37
C PHE A 18 -10.69 -5.66 -17.85
N VAL A 19 -10.55 -4.55 -18.60
CA VAL A 19 -11.00 -3.20 -18.16
C VAL A 19 -12.48 -3.13 -17.75
N ASN A 20 -13.33 -4.02 -18.30
CA ASN A 20 -14.77 -4.10 -18.02
C ASN A 20 -15.16 -5.20 -17.01
N GLU A 21 -14.18 -5.89 -16.41
CA GLU A 21 -14.42 -6.99 -15.47
C GLU A 21 -15.06 -6.48 -14.16
N PRO A 22 -16.19 -7.06 -13.70
CA PRO A 22 -16.79 -6.69 -12.42
C PRO A 22 -16.24 -7.45 -11.20
N ASN A 23 -15.56 -8.59 -11.38
CA ASN A 23 -15.23 -9.51 -10.29
C ASN A 23 -13.98 -9.10 -9.49
N TYR A 24 -14.16 -8.96 -8.17
CA TYR A 24 -13.07 -8.66 -7.23
C TYR A 24 -11.88 -9.63 -7.32
N THR A 25 -12.12 -10.93 -7.43
CA THR A 25 -11.07 -11.95 -7.43
C THR A 25 -10.15 -11.81 -8.63
N VAL A 26 -10.71 -11.46 -9.80
CA VAL A 26 -9.93 -11.20 -11.02
C VAL A 26 -9.06 -9.97 -10.82
N TRP A 27 -9.63 -8.85 -10.36
CA TRP A 27 -8.87 -7.64 -10.09
C TRP A 27 -7.80 -7.82 -9.00
N SER A 28 -8.06 -8.67 -8.00
CA SER A 28 -7.08 -9.02 -6.98
C SER A 28 -5.87 -9.74 -7.57
N ASP A 29 -6.08 -10.70 -8.48
CA ASP A 29 -4.98 -11.40 -9.16
C ASP A 29 -4.21 -10.48 -10.11
N LEU A 30 -4.90 -9.68 -10.93
CA LEU A 30 -4.26 -8.70 -11.82
C LEU A 30 -3.44 -7.69 -11.02
N SER A 31 -4.00 -7.17 -9.93
CA SER A 31 -3.35 -6.27 -8.98
C SER A 31 -2.06 -6.85 -8.38
N CYS A 32 -2.07 -8.13 -8.01
CA CYS A 32 -0.91 -8.83 -7.47
C CYS A 32 0.20 -8.96 -8.51
N ASN A 33 -0.14 -9.47 -9.70
CA ASN A 33 0.82 -9.66 -10.79
C ASN A 33 1.42 -8.33 -11.27
N LEU A 34 0.60 -7.29 -11.39
CA LEU A 34 1.06 -5.96 -11.77
C LEU A 34 1.96 -5.32 -10.71
N GLY A 35 1.72 -5.61 -9.42
CA GLY A 35 2.60 -5.18 -8.33
C GLY A 35 4.01 -5.80 -8.43
N ILE A 36 4.11 -7.06 -8.85
CA ILE A 36 5.39 -7.73 -9.08
C ILE A 36 6.12 -7.12 -10.26
N LEU A 37 5.43 -6.89 -11.39
CA LEU A 37 6.01 -6.22 -12.56
C LEU A 37 6.48 -4.80 -12.22
N SER A 38 5.67 -4.02 -11.52
CA SER A 38 6.03 -2.66 -11.09
C SER A 38 7.25 -2.65 -10.16
N THR A 39 7.39 -3.67 -9.30
CA THR A 39 8.59 -3.83 -8.46
C THR A 39 9.84 -4.06 -9.31
N LEU A 40 9.78 -4.97 -10.28
CA LEU A 40 10.90 -5.26 -11.18
C LEU A 40 11.29 -4.03 -12.02
N LEU A 41 10.29 -3.34 -12.58
CA LEU A 41 10.48 -2.15 -13.41
C LEU A 41 10.89 -0.92 -12.61
N SER A 42 10.75 -0.90 -11.28
CA SER A 42 11.22 0.24 -10.45
C SER A 42 12.73 0.48 -10.52
N HIS A 43 13.48 -0.48 -11.06
CA HIS A 43 14.92 -0.38 -11.28
C HIS A 43 15.31 0.00 -12.71
N THR A 44 14.34 0.26 -13.60
CA THR A 44 14.55 0.60 -15.01
C THR A 44 13.93 1.96 -15.34
N ASP A 45 14.16 2.44 -16.55
CA ASP A 45 13.58 3.69 -17.04
C ASP A 45 12.08 3.58 -17.32
N PHE A 46 11.52 2.36 -17.33
CA PHE A 46 10.11 2.08 -17.63
C PHE A 46 9.17 2.19 -16.42
N TYR A 47 9.65 2.70 -15.29
CA TYR A 47 8.85 2.75 -14.06
C TYR A 47 7.65 3.68 -14.18
N GLU A 48 7.80 4.82 -14.86
CA GLU A 48 6.71 5.78 -15.03
C GLU A 48 5.65 5.24 -16.01
N GLU A 49 6.08 4.57 -17.07
CA GLU A 49 5.22 3.94 -18.08
C GLU A 49 4.34 2.84 -17.45
N ILE A 50 4.88 2.04 -16.54
CA ILE A 50 4.06 1.06 -15.82
C ILE A 50 3.07 1.74 -14.87
N GLN A 51 3.38 2.91 -14.30
CA GLN A 51 2.38 3.68 -13.53
C GLN A 51 1.29 4.25 -14.44
N VAL A 52 1.63 4.71 -15.65
CA VAL A 52 0.65 5.14 -16.66
C VAL A 52 -0.27 3.98 -17.02
N PHE A 53 0.29 2.81 -17.34
CA PHE A 53 -0.48 1.61 -17.63
C PHE A 53 -1.41 1.21 -16.46
N VAL A 54 -0.93 1.25 -15.21
CA VAL A 54 -1.79 1.01 -14.02
C VAL A 54 -2.96 1.99 -14.00
N LYS A 55 -2.74 3.27 -14.25
CA LYS A 55 -3.82 4.27 -14.28
C LYS A 55 -4.82 3.96 -15.39
N ASP A 56 -4.35 3.66 -16.59
CA ASP A 56 -5.23 3.42 -17.74
C ASP A 56 -6.12 2.19 -17.53
N VAL A 57 -5.57 1.10 -17.00
CA VAL A 57 -6.32 -0.13 -16.75
C VAL A 57 -7.32 0.05 -15.59
N PHE A 58 -6.96 0.75 -14.52
CA PHE A 58 -7.78 0.85 -13.31
C PHE A 58 -8.77 2.02 -13.31
N SER A 59 -8.60 3.04 -14.15
CA SER A 59 -9.47 4.23 -14.13
C SER A 59 -10.93 3.91 -14.50
N PRO A 60 -11.23 3.13 -15.55
CA PRO A 60 -12.62 2.83 -15.92
C PRO A 60 -13.42 2.18 -14.78
N ILE A 61 -12.82 1.19 -14.11
CA ILE A 61 -13.44 0.51 -12.98
C ILE A 61 -13.53 1.43 -11.75
N GLY A 62 -12.54 2.29 -11.53
CA GLY A 62 -12.54 3.29 -10.45
C GLY A 62 -13.66 4.32 -10.60
N GLU A 63 -13.87 4.82 -11.81
CA GLU A 63 -14.97 5.74 -12.14
C GLU A 63 -16.33 5.07 -11.99
N ARG A 64 -16.45 3.81 -12.46
CA ARG A 64 -17.68 3.02 -12.32
C ARG A 64 -18.06 2.80 -10.86
N LEU A 65 -17.10 2.51 -9.99
CA LEU A 65 -17.36 2.24 -8.56
C LEU A 65 -17.54 3.53 -7.76
N GLY A 66 -16.77 4.56 -8.06
CA GLY A 66 -16.71 5.79 -7.27
C GLY A 66 -16.21 5.55 -5.84
N TRP A 67 -16.40 6.56 -5.00
CA TRP A 67 -15.92 6.55 -3.61
C TRP A 67 -16.97 6.07 -2.60
N ASP A 68 -18.25 6.25 -2.91
CA ASP A 68 -19.34 5.96 -2.00
C ASP A 68 -20.12 4.71 -2.47
N PRO A 69 -20.64 3.90 -1.54
CA PRO A 69 -21.47 2.75 -1.88
C PRO A 69 -22.72 3.15 -2.68
N LYS A 70 -23.09 2.31 -3.65
CA LYS A 70 -24.26 2.50 -4.51
C LYS A 70 -25.35 1.47 -4.19
N PRO A 71 -26.63 1.78 -4.45
CA PRO A 71 -27.71 0.81 -4.27
C PRO A 71 -27.45 -0.49 -5.04
N GLY A 72 -27.63 -1.63 -4.37
CA GLY A 72 -27.44 -2.95 -4.96
C GLY A 72 -26.02 -3.51 -4.90
N GLU A 73 -25.05 -2.75 -4.39
CA GLU A 73 -23.69 -3.25 -4.19
C GLU A 73 -23.59 -4.20 -3.00
N GLY A 74 -22.77 -5.24 -3.16
CA GLY A 74 -22.46 -6.22 -2.14
C GLY A 74 -21.08 -6.00 -1.50
N HIS A 75 -20.68 -6.94 -0.64
CA HIS A 75 -19.39 -6.91 0.03
C HIS A 75 -18.20 -6.91 -0.96
N LEU A 76 -18.30 -7.66 -2.07
CA LEU A 76 -17.23 -7.74 -3.07
C LEU A 76 -17.01 -6.40 -3.80
N ASP A 77 -18.06 -5.61 -4.00
CA ASP A 77 -17.93 -4.26 -4.59
C ASP A 77 -17.16 -3.31 -3.67
N ALA A 78 -17.39 -3.40 -2.35
CA ALA A 78 -16.65 -2.64 -1.36
C ALA A 78 -15.15 -3.01 -1.34
N LEU A 79 -14.83 -4.31 -1.38
CA LEU A 79 -13.45 -4.80 -1.49
C LEU A 79 -12.79 -4.34 -2.80
N LEU A 80 -13.52 -4.43 -3.92
CA LEU A 80 -13.03 -4.00 -5.22
C LEU A 80 -12.77 -2.49 -5.25
N ARG A 81 -13.68 -1.69 -4.70
CA ARG A 81 -13.49 -0.24 -4.56
C ARG A 81 -12.21 0.08 -3.79
N GLY A 82 -12.02 -0.53 -2.63
CA GLY A 82 -10.83 -0.31 -1.81
C GLY A 82 -9.54 -0.67 -2.56
N LEU A 83 -9.54 -1.80 -3.27
CA LEU A 83 -8.41 -2.27 -4.07
C LEU A 83 -8.09 -1.29 -5.22
N VAL A 84 -9.10 -0.91 -6.00
CA VAL A 84 -8.95 -0.06 -7.18
C VAL A 84 -8.47 1.35 -6.80
N LEU A 85 -9.14 1.98 -5.81
CA LEU A 85 -8.76 3.31 -5.34
C LEU A 85 -7.34 3.32 -4.77
N GLY A 86 -6.96 2.28 -4.03
CA GLY A 86 -5.61 2.14 -3.48
C GLY A 86 -4.54 2.01 -4.58
N LYS A 87 -4.85 1.35 -5.70
CA LYS A 87 -3.96 1.23 -6.85
C LYS A 87 -3.82 2.55 -7.62
N LEU A 88 -4.94 3.18 -7.95
CA LEU A 88 -4.96 4.49 -8.62
C LEU A 88 -4.21 5.54 -7.81
N GLY A 89 -4.45 5.59 -6.50
CA GLY A 89 -3.79 6.51 -5.59
C GLY A 89 -2.28 6.29 -5.52
N LYS A 90 -1.82 5.03 -5.39
CA LYS A 90 -0.39 4.70 -5.42
C LYS A 90 0.29 5.08 -6.74
N ALA A 91 -0.40 4.91 -7.87
CA ALA A 91 0.09 5.25 -9.20
C ALA A 91 0.05 6.76 -9.52
N GLY A 92 -0.43 7.60 -8.58
CA GLY A 92 -0.48 9.05 -8.75
C GLY A 92 -1.60 9.52 -9.68
N HIS A 93 -2.73 8.79 -9.73
CA HIS A 93 -3.92 9.26 -10.43
C HIS A 93 -4.43 10.55 -9.77
N LYS A 94 -4.41 11.66 -10.51
CA LYS A 94 -4.65 13.01 -9.97
C LYS A 94 -6.00 13.13 -9.27
N ALA A 95 -7.09 12.70 -9.92
CA ALA A 95 -8.43 12.80 -9.34
C ALA A 95 -8.56 11.97 -8.04
N THR A 96 -7.96 10.78 -8.01
CA THR A 96 -7.94 9.94 -6.80
C THR A 96 -7.13 10.57 -5.67
N LEU A 97 -5.98 11.17 -5.99
CA LEU A 97 -5.15 11.85 -5.00
C LEU A 97 -5.87 13.04 -4.36
N GLU A 98 -6.49 13.89 -5.18
CA GLU A 98 -7.20 15.07 -4.66
C GLU A 98 -8.40 14.70 -3.80
N GLU A 99 -9.20 13.69 -4.20
CA GLU A 99 -10.32 13.23 -3.39
C GLU A 99 -9.85 12.51 -2.11
N ALA A 100 -8.76 11.75 -2.17
CA ALA A 100 -8.15 11.15 -0.97
C ALA A 100 -7.69 12.23 0.02
N ARG A 101 -7.06 13.32 -0.46
CA ARG A 101 -6.64 14.46 0.38
C ARG A 101 -7.83 15.12 1.05
N ARG A 102 -8.90 15.40 0.29
CA ARG A 102 -10.14 15.98 0.82
C ARG A 102 -10.73 15.12 1.93
N ARG A 103 -10.96 13.83 1.66
CA ARG A 103 -11.55 12.90 2.63
C ARG A 103 -10.66 12.65 3.84
N PHE A 104 -9.35 12.59 3.65
CA PHE A 104 -8.40 12.47 4.76
C PHE A 104 -8.47 13.68 5.69
N LYS A 105 -8.51 14.90 5.12
CA LYS A 105 -8.67 16.13 5.89
C LYS A 105 -9.97 16.11 6.70
N ASP A 106 -11.10 15.81 6.06
CA ASP A 106 -12.40 15.75 6.74
C ASP A 106 -12.42 14.69 7.86
N HIS A 107 -11.70 13.58 7.68
CA HIS A 107 -11.55 12.54 8.69
C HIS A 107 -10.75 12.99 9.90
N VAL A 108 -9.59 13.62 9.69
CA VAL A 108 -8.72 14.13 10.75
C VAL A 108 -9.39 15.27 11.52
N GLU A 109 -10.18 16.11 10.84
CA GLU A 109 -10.94 17.20 11.46
C GLU A 109 -12.24 16.72 12.14
N GLY A 110 -12.58 15.43 12.04
CA GLY A 110 -13.80 14.87 12.62
C GLY A 110 -15.10 15.31 11.93
N LYS A 111 -15.01 15.97 10.77
CA LYS A 111 -16.17 16.41 9.98
C LYS A 111 -16.87 15.24 9.30
N HIS A 112 -16.09 14.28 8.79
CA HIS A 112 -16.61 13.08 8.16
C HIS A 112 -15.65 11.91 8.36
N VAL A 113 -16.10 10.91 9.13
CA VAL A 113 -15.27 9.74 9.44
C VAL A 113 -15.24 8.79 8.25
N LEU A 114 -14.03 8.40 7.81
CA LEU A 114 -13.86 7.38 6.79
C LEU A 114 -14.44 6.04 7.23
N SER A 115 -15.21 5.41 6.33
CA SER A 115 -15.60 4.01 6.46
C SER A 115 -14.37 3.11 6.48
N ALA A 116 -14.46 1.96 7.15
CA ALA A 116 -13.34 1.03 7.33
C ALA A 116 -12.72 0.60 5.99
N ASP A 117 -13.53 0.44 4.94
CA ASP A 117 -13.09 0.03 3.60
C ASP A 117 -12.29 1.12 2.88
N LEU A 118 -12.53 2.40 3.19
CA LEU A 118 -11.85 3.53 2.56
C LEU A 118 -10.60 4.01 3.29
N ARG A 119 -10.41 3.64 4.57
CA ARG A 119 -9.23 4.07 5.34
C ARG A 119 -7.92 3.64 4.68
N SER A 120 -7.79 2.36 4.34
CA SER A 120 -6.57 1.84 3.71
C SER A 120 -6.22 2.54 2.38
N PRO A 121 -7.12 2.65 1.38
CA PRO A 121 -6.81 3.33 0.13
C PRO A 121 -6.55 4.83 0.32
N VAL A 122 -7.24 5.52 1.24
CA VAL A 122 -6.98 6.93 1.52
C VAL A 122 -5.62 7.13 2.16
N TYR A 123 -5.33 6.41 3.26
CA TYR A 123 -4.07 6.53 3.99
C TYR A 123 -2.86 6.16 3.14
N VAL A 124 -2.96 5.11 2.32
CA VAL A 124 -1.84 4.72 1.47
C VAL A 124 -1.58 5.76 0.38
N THR A 125 -2.63 6.42 -0.11
CA THR A 125 -2.53 7.46 -1.14
C THR A 125 -1.88 8.72 -0.57
N ILE A 126 -2.37 9.22 0.58
CA ILE A 126 -1.81 10.42 1.20
C ILE A 126 -0.36 10.19 1.66
N LEU A 127 -0.02 9.02 2.21
CA LEU A 127 1.36 8.70 2.59
C LEU A 127 2.28 8.56 1.38
N LYS A 128 1.82 7.96 0.27
CA LYS A 128 2.65 7.79 -0.93
C LYS A 128 3.11 9.13 -1.51
N HIS A 129 2.26 10.15 -1.43
CA HIS A 129 2.48 11.50 -1.97
C HIS A 129 2.62 12.56 -0.87
N GLY A 130 2.92 12.11 0.34
CA GLY A 130 2.95 12.93 1.55
C GLY A 130 4.34 13.38 1.95
N ASP A 131 4.35 14.23 2.97
CA ASP A 131 5.52 14.85 3.58
C ASP A 131 5.60 14.52 5.07
N SER A 132 6.48 15.21 5.80
CA SER A 132 6.62 15.04 7.24
C SER A 132 5.32 15.32 7.99
N THR A 133 4.59 16.37 7.60
CA THR A 133 3.29 16.73 8.22
C THR A 133 2.28 15.60 8.07
N THR A 134 2.25 14.97 6.90
CA THR A 134 1.39 13.82 6.62
C THR A 134 1.77 12.63 7.51
N LEU A 135 3.07 12.32 7.62
CA LEU A 135 3.55 11.25 8.49
C LEU A 135 3.21 11.51 9.96
N ASP A 136 3.48 12.72 10.46
CA ASP A 136 3.20 13.10 11.85
C ASP A 136 1.70 12.99 12.17
N THR A 137 0.84 13.37 11.22
CA THR A 137 -0.62 13.20 11.35
C THR A 137 -1.01 11.72 11.44
N MET A 138 -0.42 10.86 10.61
CA MET A 138 -0.69 9.42 10.64
C MET A 138 -0.20 8.76 11.94
N LEU A 139 0.96 9.16 12.45
CA LEU A 139 1.48 8.68 13.74
C LEU A 139 0.60 9.15 14.90
N LYS A 140 0.06 10.38 14.84
CA LYS A 140 -0.93 10.86 15.80
C LYS A 140 -2.20 10.02 15.78
N LEU A 141 -2.74 9.70 14.59
CA LEU A 141 -3.91 8.83 14.45
C LEU A 141 -3.65 7.44 15.02
N HIS A 142 -2.46 6.86 14.78
CA HIS A 142 -2.06 5.57 15.35
C HIS A 142 -2.07 5.61 16.87
N LYS A 143 -1.47 6.63 17.48
CA LYS A 143 -1.41 6.79 18.93
C LYS A 143 -2.80 6.97 19.56
N GLN A 144 -3.68 7.68 18.87
CA GLN A 144 -5.06 7.95 19.32
C GLN A 144 -6.03 6.81 19.06
N ALA A 145 -5.67 5.81 18.24
CA ALA A 145 -6.56 4.72 17.91
C ALA A 145 -6.76 3.78 19.12
N ASP A 146 -8.01 3.58 19.51
CA ASP A 146 -8.37 2.63 20.58
C ASP A 146 -8.33 1.18 20.08
N MET A 147 -8.73 0.96 18.82
CA MET A 147 -8.83 -0.37 18.22
C MET A 147 -7.48 -0.81 17.64
N GLN A 148 -7.02 -2.01 18.03
CA GLN A 148 -5.78 -2.57 17.49
C GLN A 148 -5.84 -2.78 15.97
N GLU A 149 -7.01 -3.08 15.42
CA GLU A 149 -7.18 -3.23 13.96
C GLU A 149 -6.84 -1.94 13.20
N GLU A 150 -7.17 -0.78 13.76
CA GLU A 150 -6.85 0.51 13.15
C GLU A 150 -5.35 0.82 13.28
N LYS A 151 -4.73 0.50 14.42
CA LYS A 151 -3.26 0.60 14.58
C LYS A 151 -2.54 -0.24 13.54
N ASN A 152 -2.93 -1.51 13.40
CA ASN A 152 -2.37 -2.43 12.42
C ASN A 152 -2.57 -1.93 10.98
N ARG A 153 -3.73 -1.31 10.70
CA ARG A 153 -4.01 -0.71 9.39
C ARG A 153 -3.04 0.44 9.10
N ILE A 154 -2.87 1.36 10.06
CA ILE A 154 -1.97 2.51 9.93
C ILE A 154 -0.53 2.04 9.76
N GLU A 155 -0.05 1.16 10.65
CA GLU A 155 1.28 0.55 10.61
C GLU A 155 1.63 -0.04 9.23
N ARG A 156 0.69 -0.78 8.62
CA ARG A 156 0.90 -1.38 7.30
C ARG A 156 1.02 -0.36 6.17
N VAL A 157 0.36 0.80 6.27
CA VAL A 157 0.39 1.82 5.22
C VAL A 157 1.51 2.83 5.41
N LEU A 158 2.08 2.99 6.61
CA LEU A 158 3.24 3.87 6.87
C LEU A 158 4.40 3.63 5.89
N GLY A 159 4.60 2.37 5.48
CA GLY A 159 5.62 1.99 4.50
C GLY A 159 5.44 2.57 3.09
N ALA A 160 4.30 3.20 2.78
CA ALA A 160 4.09 3.87 1.50
C ALA A 160 4.88 5.18 1.35
N ILE A 161 5.32 5.78 2.46
CA ILE A 161 6.14 7.00 2.45
C ILE A 161 7.41 6.76 1.61
N SER A 162 7.73 7.70 0.72
CA SER A 162 8.79 7.50 -0.27
C SER A 162 10.03 8.40 -0.06
N GLN A 163 9.95 9.38 0.85
CA GLN A 163 11.06 10.28 1.14
C GLN A 163 12.11 9.59 2.05
N PRO A 164 13.42 9.61 1.70
CA PRO A 164 14.45 8.87 2.45
C PRO A 164 14.50 9.14 3.95
N GLU A 165 14.45 10.42 4.35
CA GLU A 165 14.45 10.85 5.76
C GLU A 165 13.25 10.28 6.52
N LEU A 166 12.08 10.25 5.89
CA LEU A 166 10.84 9.79 6.50
C LEU A 166 10.74 8.26 6.55
N ILE A 167 11.32 7.57 5.56
CA ILE A 167 11.46 6.11 5.58
C ILE A 167 12.24 5.69 6.84
N GLN A 168 13.32 6.39 7.16
CA GLN A 168 14.10 6.07 8.36
C GLN A 168 13.30 6.31 9.64
N LYS A 169 12.50 7.39 9.71
CA LYS A 169 11.58 7.62 10.84
C LYS A 169 10.58 6.48 11.01
N VAL A 170 9.99 5.98 9.92
CA VAL A 170 9.05 4.84 9.96
C VAL A 170 9.74 3.55 10.44
N LEU A 171 10.97 3.29 9.99
CA LEU A 171 11.74 2.12 10.43
C LEU A 171 12.10 2.21 11.93
N THR A 172 12.51 3.38 12.41
CA THR A 172 12.75 3.60 13.85
C THR A 172 11.46 3.43 14.67
N PHE A 173 10.34 3.98 14.19
CA PHE A 173 9.03 3.77 14.80
C PHE A 173 8.67 2.28 14.91
N ALA A 174 8.98 1.48 13.90
CA ALA A 174 8.68 0.04 13.87
C ALA A 174 9.32 -0.75 15.03
N LEU A 175 10.44 -0.30 15.58
CA LEU A 175 11.12 -0.93 16.73
C LEU A 175 10.79 -0.29 18.08
N SER A 176 10.07 0.83 18.08
CA SER A 176 9.69 1.54 19.31
C SER A 176 8.63 0.78 20.12
N GLU A 177 8.45 1.17 21.37
CA GLU A 177 7.42 0.60 22.27
C GLU A 177 5.98 0.91 21.82
N GLU A 178 5.79 1.88 20.92
CA GLU A 178 4.48 2.21 20.35
C GLU A 178 3.98 1.11 19.39
N VAL A 179 4.89 0.25 18.87
CA VAL A 179 4.56 -0.85 17.97
C VAL A 179 4.74 -2.18 18.68
N ARG A 180 3.72 -3.05 18.61
CA ARG A 180 3.82 -4.39 19.22
C ARG A 180 4.88 -5.22 18.48
N PRO A 181 5.67 -6.05 19.17
CA PRO A 181 6.73 -6.84 18.53
C PRO A 181 6.26 -7.67 17.33
N GLN A 182 5.08 -8.27 17.38
CA GLN A 182 4.54 -9.05 16.24
C GLN A 182 4.22 -8.21 15.00
N ASP A 183 3.99 -6.90 15.16
CA ASP A 183 3.56 -5.99 14.10
C ASP A 183 4.75 -5.28 13.43
N THR A 184 5.90 -5.19 14.10
CA THR A 184 7.17 -4.67 13.56
C THR A 184 7.49 -5.24 12.18
N VAL A 185 7.35 -6.57 12.00
CA VAL A 185 7.64 -7.23 10.71
C VAL A 185 6.73 -6.73 9.60
N SER A 186 5.48 -6.38 9.91
CA SER A 186 4.53 -5.84 8.93
C SER A 186 4.91 -4.42 8.51
N VAL A 187 5.39 -3.58 9.44
CA VAL A 187 5.85 -2.22 9.13
C VAL A 187 7.10 -2.26 8.25
N ILE A 188 8.11 -3.05 8.65
CA ILE A 188 9.35 -3.21 7.87
C ILE A 188 9.02 -3.75 6.47
N GLY A 189 8.13 -4.75 6.39
CA GLY A 189 7.71 -5.29 5.11
C GLY A 189 6.93 -4.30 4.24
N GLY A 190 6.14 -3.43 4.87
CA GLY A 190 5.49 -2.30 4.19
C GLY A 190 6.51 -1.35 3.56
N VAL A 191 7.55 -0.97 4.31
CA VAL A 191 8.64 -0.10 3.83
C VAL A 191 9.40 -0.78 2.68
N ALA A 192 9.72 -2.06 2.82
CA ALA A 192 10.42 -2.82 1.79
C ALA A 192 9.61 -2.92 0.48
N GLY A 193 8.29 -3.05 0.59
CA GLY A 193 7.37 -3.11 -0.56
C GLY A 193 6.95 -1.74 -1.13
N GLY A 194 7.16 -0.64 -0.40
CA GLY A 194 6.59 0.67 -0.75
C GLY A 194 7.35 1.44 -1.83
N SER A 195 8.67 1.27 -1.91
CA SER A 195 9.51 1.92 -2.92
C SER A 195 10.87 1.25 -3.08
N LYS A 196 11.59 1.56 -4.17
CA LYS A 196 12.98 1.14 -4.39
C LYS A 196 13.91 1.59 -3.26
N GLN A 197 13.73 2.80 -2.74
CA GLN A 197 14.53 3.32 -1.63
C GLN A 197 14.14 2.66 -0.31
N GLY A 198 12.83 2.45 -0.08
CA GLY A 198 12.32 1.71 1.07
C GLY A 198 12.89 0.31 1.16
N ARG A 199 12.98 -0.41 0.04
CA ARG A 199 13.61 -1.74 -0.04
C ARG A 199 15.07 -1.74 0.42
N LYS A 200 15.86 -0.79 -0.07
CA LYS A 200 17.28 -0.64 0.34
C LYS A 200 17.41 -0.28 1.82
N ALA A 201 16.58 0.65 2.29
CA ALA A 201 16.58 1.10 3.68
C ALA A 201 16.16 -0.02 4.65
N ALA A 202 15.08 -0.74 4.33
CA ALA A 202 14.62 -1.88 5.12
C ALA A 202 15.69 -2.98 5.21
N TRP A 203 16.34 -3.32 4.09
CA TRP A 203 17.44 -4.29 4.10
C TRP A 203 18.61 -3.84 4.97
N LYS A 204 19.03 -2.57 4.86
CA LYS A 204 20.08 -2.02 5.71
C LYS A 204 19.66 -2.08 7.18
N PHE A 205 18.44 -1.65 7.50
CA PHE A 205 17.90 -1.63 8.85
C PHE A 205 17.85 -3.01 9.49
N VAL A 206 17.39 -4.04 8.75
CA VAL A 206 17.37 -5.43 9.25
C VAL A 206 18.77 -5.93 9.55
N ARG A 207 19.77 -5.63 8.72
CA ARG A 207 21.17 -6.02 8.99
C ARG A 207 21.74 -5.31 10.20
N ASP A 208 21.52 -3.99 10.32
CA ASP A 208 22.05 -3.18 11.41
C ASP A 208 21.43 -3.55 12.76
N ASN A 209 20.17 -4.03 12.78
CA ASN A 209 19.44 -4.42 13.98
C ASN A 209 19.24 -5.95 14.08
N TRP A 210 20.08 -6.73 13.41
CA TRP A 210 19.88 -8.17 13.26
C TRP A 210 19.83 -8.89 14.61
N GLU A 211 20.72 -8.55 15.54
CA GLU A 211 20.76 -9.18 16.86
C GLU A 211 19.45 -8.97 17.63
N GLU A 212 18.93 -7.74 17.66
CA GLU A 212 17.65 -7.41 18.30
C GLU A 212 16.49 -8.16 17.64
N LEU A 213 16.41 -8.14 16.32
CA LEU A 213 15.34 -8.80 15.55
C LEU A 213 15.40 -10.33 15.71
N TYR A 214 16.60 -10.90 15.71
CA TYR A 214 16.81 -12.31 15.97
C TYR A 214 16.39 -12.67 17.39
N ASN A 215 16.80 -11.89 18.40
CA ASN A 215 16.43 -12.14 19.79
C ASN A 215 14.92 -12.08 20.02
N ARG A 216 14.21 -11.15 19.37
CA ARG A 216 12.75 -11.02 19.45
C ARG A 216 11.99 -12.20 18.82
N TYR A 217 12.52 -12.79 17.74
CA TYR A 217 11.75 -13.72 16.90
C TYR A 217 12.35 -15.12 16.76
N GLN A 218 13.50 -15.39 17.37
CA GLN A 218 14.08 -16.73 17.41
C GLN A 218 13.06 -17.74 17.99
N GLY A 219 12.96 -18.91 17.36
CA GLY A 219 11.98 -19.94 17.73
C GLY A 219 10.55 -19.74 17.16
N GLY A 220 10.29 -18.65 16.44
CA GLY A 220 9.00 -18.38 15.79
C GLY A 220 9.07 -18.31 14.26
N PHE A 221 7.92 -18.04 13.63
CA PHE A 221 7.82 -17.91 12.16
C PHE A 221 8.16 -16.49 11.64
N LEU A 222 8.22 -15.50 12.52
CA LEU A 222 8.36 -14.08 12.13
C LEU A 222 9.73 -13.74 11.56
N ILE A 223 10.80 -14.40 12.01
CA ILE A 223 12.14 -14.23 11.42
C ILE A 223 12.17 -14.68 9.95
N SER A 224 11.52 -15.80 9.64
CA SER A 224 11.42 -16.30 8.27
C SER A 224 10.59 -15.36 7.39
N ARG A 225 9.56 -14.74 7.95
CA ARG A 225 8.73 -13.75 7.25
C ARG A 225 9.54 -12.50 6.97
N LEU A 226 10.31 -12.00 7.93
CA LEU A 226 11.16 -10.82 7.78
C LEU A 226 12.19 -10.98 6.65
N ILE A 227 12.82 -12.15 6.53
CA ILE A 227 13.83 -12.41 5.49
C ILE A 227 13.19 -12.56 4.09
N LYS A 228 11.94 -13.04 4.01
CA LYS A 228 11.24 -13.24 2.73
C LYS A 228 10.80 -11.92 2.06
N VAL A 229 10.66 -10.83 2.81
CA VAL A 229 10.19 -9.53 2.27
C VAL A 229 11.32 -8.75 1.64
#